data_AF-A0A7Y6XF55-F1
#
_entry.id   AF-A0A7Y6XF55-F1
#
_cell.length_a   1.000
_cell.length_b   1.000
_cell.length_c   1.000
_cell.angle_alpha   90.00
_cell.angle_beta   90.00
_cell.angle_gamma   90.00
#
_symmetry.space_group_name_H-M   'P 1'
#
loop_
_entity.id
_entity.type
_entity.pdbx_description
1 polymer ?
#
loop_
_entity_poly.entity_id
_entity_poly.type
_entity_poly.pdbx_seq_one_letter_code
_entity_poly.pdbx_strand_id
1 'polypeptide(L)'
;MTEELSRRAALRRATAAASLGLATGLLTRASPALALSPQDDLAPLKALLTAERNAIKTYDAAVSVLDAATPADPLFPFQGIVKAIALHFRQQHTEHAERLARYITRLAGIDDVGEGAAQVPADFVPGIKNVIDLATNAEKAAAISYTDAQKSLVLADNAELAATIGAVESQHFVVLNLAASGFVTPPASTVNQPADALTAVAARFVPRSFAVAVDGAPGLDDETDLPFYDVTR
;
A
#
# COMPACT_ATOMS: atom_id res chain seq x y z
N MET A 1 -5.38 -19.32 30.36
CA MET A 1 -4.47 -20.00 29.41
C MET A 1 -4.99 -19.88 27.96
N THR A 2 -5.44 -18.69 27.54
CA THR A 2 -6.18 -18.46 26.29
C THR A 2 -5.67 -17.24 25.52
N GLU A 3 -5.26 -16.17 26.23
CA GLU A 3 -4.62 -15.00 25.60
C GLU A 3 -3.25 -15.30 24.98
N GLU A 4 -2.43 -16.11 25.64
CA GLU A 4 -1.06 -16.40 25.20
C GLU A 4 -1.00 -17.20 23.89
N LEU A 5 -1.99 -18.08 23.68
CA LEU A 5 -2.15 -18.86 22.44
C LEU A 5 -2.65 -17.97 21.29
N SER A 6 -3.48 -16.97 21.59
CA SER A 6 -3.99 -16.00 20.60
C SER A 6 -2.89 -15.05 20.11
N ARG A 7 -2.05 -14.56 21.03
CA ARG A 7 -0.87 -13.73 20.68
C ARG A 7 0.15 -14.50 19.85
N ARG A 8 0.43 -15.77 20.16
CA ARG A 8 1.36 -16.61 19.38
C ARG A 8 0.82 -16.97 17.99
N ALA A 9 -0.49 -17.15 17.83
CA ALA A 9 -1.11 -17.33 16.53
C ALA A 9 -1.07 -16.06 15.66
N ALA A 10 -1.27 -14.88 16.28
CA ALA A 10 -1.15 -13.58 15.61
C ALA A 10 0.31 -13.24 15.24
N LEU A 11 1.27 -13.50 16.13
CA LEU A 11 2.71 -13.35 15.87
C LEU A 11 3.19 -14.25 14.72
N ARG A 12 2.69 -15.48 14.61
CA ARG A 12 2.98 -16.39 13.48
C ARG A 12 2.39 -15.92 12.15
N ARG A 13 1.32 -15.11 12.16
CA ARG A 13 0.76 -14.48 10.95
C ARG A 13 1.52 -13.20 10.58
N ALA A 14 2.00 -12.44 11.56
CA ALA A 14 2.82 -11.26 11.34
C ALA A 14 4.21 -11.60 10.77
N THR A 15 4.84 -12.69 11.21
CA THR A 15 6.12 -13.17 10.64
C THR A 15 6.01 -13.73 9.22
N ALA A 16 4.80 -14.10 8.77
CA ALA A 16 4.55 -14.46 7.38
C ALA A 16 4.42 -13.23 6.45
N ALA A 17 4.11 -12.05 7.00
CA ALA A 17 4.01 -10.81 6.24
C ALA A 17 5.36 -10.07 6.13
N ALA A 18 6.27 -10.27 7.09
CA ALA A 18 7.60 -9.67 7.10
C ALA A 18 8.65 -10.41 6.25
N SER A 19 8.27 -11.50 5.56
CA SER A 19 9.17 -12.31 4.72
C SER A 19 8.95 -12.14 3.21
N LEU A 20 8.22 -11.10 2.77
CA LEU A 20 8.18 -10.66 1.37
C LEU A 20 9.43 -9.84 1.00
N GLY A 21 10.60 -10.41 1.24
CA GLY A 21 11.89 -9.86 0.86
C GLY A 21 12.76 -10.96 0.26
N LEU A 22 13.16 -10.76 -0.99
CA LEU A 22 14.18 -11.49 -1.75
C LEU A 22 13.75 -12.86 -2.33
N ALA A 23 13.23 -12.83 -3.56
CA ALA A 23 13.35 -13.95 -4.49
C ALA A 23 13.89 -13.46 -5.83
N THR A 24 15.17 -13.13 -5.87
CA THR A 24 15.96 -13.07 -7.10
C THR A 24 16.23 -14.51 -7.54
N GLY A 25 15.58 -14.96 -8.61
CA GLY A 25 15.74 -16.32 -9.14
C GLY A 25 15.44 -16.38 -10.63
N LEU A 26 16.36 -15.87 -11.44
CA LEU A 26 16.37 -16.06 -12.90
C LEU A 26 16.50 -17.56 -13.23
N LEU A 27 15.38 -18.19 -13.58
CA LEU A 27 15.37 -19.46 -14.31
C LEU A 27 14.86 -19.20 -15.73
N THR A 28 15.75 -18.80 -16.62
CA THR A 28 15.46 -18.65 -18.05
C THR A 28 15.44 -20.03 -18.71
N ARG A 29 14.25 -20.52 -19.06
CA ARG A 29 14.09 -21.57 -20.07
C ARG A 29 14.19 -20.88 -21.44
N ALA A 30 15.10 -21.35 -22.29
CA ALA A 30 15.29 -20.79 -23.63
C ALA A 30 14.05 -21.09 -24.51
N SER A 31 13.10 -20.16 -24.51
CA SER A 31 12.09 -20.03 -25.57
C SER A 31 12.67 -19.18 -26.70
N PRO A 32 12.23 -19.36 -27.95
CA PRO A 32 12.65 -18.48 -29.05
C PRO A 32 12.36 -17.04 -28.66
N ALA A 33 13.38 -16.18 -28.70
CA ALA A 33 13.28 -14.78 -28.34
C ALA A 33 12.33 -14.09 -29.32
N LEU A 34 11.09 -13.85 -28.87
CA LEU A 34 10.28 -12.79 -29.43
C LEU A 34 11.07 -11.50 -29.23
N ALA A 35 11.16 -10.66 -30.27
CA ALA A 35 11.74 -9.34 -30.12
C ALA A 35 10.83 -8.53 -29.18
N LEU A 36 11.22 -8.44 -27.91
CA LEU A 36 10.50 -7.66 -26.91
C LEU A 36 10.67 -6.17 -27.25
N SER A 37 9.55 -5.45 -27.32
CA SER A 37 9.50 -4.03 -27.59
C SER A 37 9.33 -3.26 -26.29
N PRO A 38 9.98 -2.10 -26.11
CA PRO A 38 9.65 -1.15 -25.04
C PRO A 38 8.14 -0.82 -24.95
N GLN A 39 7.41 -0.94 -26.06
CA GLN A 39 5.97 -0.70 -26.12
C GLN A 39 5.12 -1.80 -25.46
N ASP A 40 5.69 -2.99 -25.24
CA ASP A 40 5.01 -4.09 -24.58
C ASP A 40 4.71 -3.74 -23.10
N ASP A 41 5.42 -2.76 -22.53
CA ASP A 41 5.21 -2.28 -21.16
C ASP A 41 4.01 -1.33 -21.01
N LEU A 42 3.47 -0.80 -22.12
CA LEU A 42 2.34 0.14 -22.03
C LEU A 42 1.10 -0.49 -21.39
N ALA A 43 0.77 -1.73 -21.75
CA ALA A 43 -0.38 -2.42 -21.21
C ALA A 43 -0.29 -2.66 -19.69
N PRO A 44 0.79 -3.27 -19.15
CA PRO A 44 0.94 -3.42 -17.70
C PRO A 44 1.02 -2.07 -16.97
N LEU A 45 1.71 -1.05 -17.50
CA LEU A 45 1.75 0.27 -16.87
C LEU A 45 0.37 0.94 -16.79
N LYS A 46 -0.45 0.84 -17.86
CA LYS A 46 -1.83 1.35 -17.85
C LYS A 46 -2.73 0.59 -16.89
N ALA A 47 -2.54 -0.73 -16.76
CA ALA A 47 -3.26 -1.53 -15.77
C ALA A 47 -2.92 -1.10 -14.33
N LEU A 48 -1.63 -0.85 -14.04
CA LEU A 48 -1.21 -0.30 -12.75
C LEU A 48 -1.78 1.11 -12.52
N LEU A 49 -1.79 1.98 -13.53
CA LEU A 49 -2.39 3.31 -13.42
C LEU A 49 -3.89 3.24 -13.12
N THR A 50 -4.59 2.25 -13.69
CA THR A 50 -6.00 1.99 -13.41
C THR A 50 -6.18 1.60 -11.94
N ALA A 51 -5.31 0.73 -11.43
CA ALA A 51 -5.33 0.30 -10.04
C ALA A 51 -5.11 1.47 -9.08
N GLU A 52 -4.13 2.35 -9.33
CA GLU A 52 -3.90 3.54 -8.50
C GLU A 52 -5.10 4.47 -8.47
N ARG A 53 -5.71 4.75 -9.62
CA ARG A 53 -6.88 5.62 -9.68
C ARG A 53 -8.09 5.02 -8.98
N ASN A 54 -8.28 3.71 -9.12
CA ASN A 54 -9.30 2.98 -8.38
C ASN A 54 -9.04 3.06 -6.86
N ALA A 55 -7.78 2.95 -6.41
CA ALA A 55 -7.41 3.10 -5.02
C ALA A 55 -7.73 4.50 -4.50
N ILE A 56 -7.36 5.57 -5.23
CA ILE A 56 -7.71 6.96 -4.90
C ILE A 56 -9.21 7.12 -4.67
N LYS A 57 -10.05 6.65 -5.61
CA LYS A 57 -11.51 6.73 -5.48
C LYS A 57 -12.05 5.87 -4.33
N THR A 58 -11.42 4.74 -4.04
CA THR A 58 -11.78 3.88 -2.91
C THR A 58 -11.47 4.57 -1.59
N TYR A 59 -10.34 5.26 -1.48
CA TYR A 59 -10.01 6.08 -0.32
C TYR A 59 -10.90 7.32 -0.19
N ASP A 60 -11.31 7.97 -1.29
CA ASP A 60 -12.33 9.03 -1.25
C ASP A 60 -13.65 8.53 -0.63
N ALA A 61 -14.11 7.35 -1.05
CA ALA A 61 -15.31 6.71 -0.50
C ALA A 61 -15.12 6.33 0.98
N ALA A 62 -13.97 5.76 1.34
CA ALA A 62 -13.62 5.42 2.71
C ALA A 62 -13.62 6.65 3.63
N VAL A 63 -12.99 7.75 3.21
CA VAL A 63 -12.98 9.01 3.95
C VAL A 63 -14.39 9.54 4.15
N SER A 64 -15.26 9.45 3.14
CA SER A 64 -16.66 9.84 3.26
C SER A 64 -17.42 9.03 4.31
N VAL A 65 -17.16 7.71 4.39
CA VAL A 65 -17.73 6.85 5.44
C VAL A 65 -17.19 7.22 6.82
N LEU A 66 -15.89 7.51 6.93
CA LEU A 66 -15.29 7.95 8.17
C LEU A 66 -15.91 9.27 8.62
N ASP A 67 -16.12 10.24 7.73
CA ASP A 67 -16.73 11.54 8.07
C ASP A 67 -18.18 11.44 8.52
N ALA A 68 -18.91 10.43 8.06
CA ALA A 68 -20.27 10.14 8.48
C ALA A 68 -20.36 9.25 9.74
N ALA A 69 -19.23 8.76 10.28
CA ALA A 69 -19.23 7.92 11.47
C ALA A 69 -19.83 8.67 12.67
N THR A 70 -20.50 7.93 13.56
CA THR A 70 -21.14 8.48 14.75
C THR A 70 -20.58 7.84 16.02
N PRO A 71 -20.77 8.44 17.21
CA PRO A 71 -20.34 7.85 18.49
C PRO A 71 -20.92 6.46 18.80
N ALA A 72 -21.89 5.97 18.02
CA ALA A 72 -22.38 4.60 18.12
C ALA A 72 -21.43 3.55 17.53
N ASP A 73 -20.48 3.96 16.65
CA ASP A 73 -19.42 3.08 16.16
C ASP A 73 -18.42 2.79 17.30
N PRO A 74 -18.14 1.52 17.64
CA PRO A 74 -17.19 1.18 18.71
C PRO A 74 -15.78 1.74 18.54
N LEU A 75 -15.37 2.02 17.30
CA LEU A 75 -14.06 2.59 16.97
C LEU A 75 -14.11 4.11 16.76
N PHE A 76 -15.25 4.77 17.02
CA PHE A 76 -15.39 6.21 16.87
C PHE A 76 -14.29 7.02 17.58
N PRO A 77 -13.82 6.66 18.79
CA PRO A 77 -12.73 7.39 19.43
C PRO A 77 -11.41 7.36 18.65
N PHE A 78 -11.24 6.46 17.68
CA PHE A 78 -10.07 6.35 16.81
C PHE A 78 -10.32 6.81 15.37
N GLN A 79 -11.50 7.35 15.06
CA GLN A 79 -11.87 7.83 13.72
C GLN A 79 -10.81 8.77 13.13
N GLY A 80 -10.28 9.71 13.94
CA GLY A 80 -9.32 10.70 13.47
C GLY A 80 -8.01 10.11 12.97
N ILE A 81 -7.43 9.13 13.70
CA ILE A 81 -6.17 8.49 13.25
C ILE A 81 -6.40 7.60 12.03
N VAL A 82 -7.55 6.90 11.96
CA VAL A 82 -7.90 6.10 10.78
C VAL A 82 -8.07 7.00 9.56
N LYS A 83 -8.74 8.15 9.70
CA LYS A 83 -8.89 9.13 8.63
C LYS A 83 -7.56 9.75 8.22
N ALA A 84 -6.68 10.07 9.18
CA ALA A 84 -5.37 10.65 8.88
C ALA A 84 -4.49 9.68 8.07
N ILE A 85 -4.49 8.38 8.42
CA ILE A 85 -3.78 7.34 7.66
C ILE A 85 -4.41 7.16 6.27
N ALA A 86 -5.75 7.11 6.17
CA ALA A 86 -6.44 6.98 4.89
C ALA A 86 -6.12 8.15 3.93
N LEU A 87 -6.07 9.39 4.45
CA LEU A 87 -5.66 10.56 3.66
C LEU A 87 -4.19 10.49 3.24
N HIS A 88 -3.31 9.99 4.11
CA HIS A 88 -1.90 9.81 3.79
C HIS A 88 -1.70 8.79 2.66
N PHE A 89 -2.33 7.61 2.73
CA PHE A 89 -2.20 6.58 1.70
C PHE A 89 -2.85 7.00 0.39
N ARG A 90 -4.00 7.67 0.44
CA ARG A 90 -4.61 8.31 -0.74
C ARG A 90 -3.65 9.27 -1.46
N GLN A 91 -2.90 10.07 -0.70
CA GLN A 91 -1.90 10.98 -1.26
C GLN A 91 -0.77 10.18 -1.94
N GLN A 92 -0.29 9.10 -1.33
CA GLN A 92 0.72 8.23 -1.94
C GLN A 92 0.22 7.58 -3.24
N HIS A 93 -1.02 7.08 -3.29
CA HIS A 93 -1.60 6.60 -4.56
C HIS A 93 -1.69 7.69 -5.63
N THR A 94 -1.94 8.94 -5.25
CA THR A 94 -1.92 10.08 -6.19
C THR A 94 -0.52 10.26 -6.78
N GLU A 95 0.52 10.22 -5.94
CA GLU A 95 1.91 10.29 -6.37
C GLU A 95 2.32 9.11 -7.25
N HIS A 96 1.84 7.90 -6.94
CA HIS A 96 2.04 6.69 -7.74
C HIS A 96 1.41 6.83 -9.13
N ALA A 97 0.14 7.25 -9.19
CA ALA A 97 -0.57 7.48 -10.45
C ALA A 97 0.18 8.49 -11.34
N GLU A 98 0.65 9.60 -10.76
CA GLU A 98 1.44 10.59 -11.48
C GLU A 98 2.78 10.02 -12.01
N ARG A 99 3.47 9.20 -11.21
CA ARG A 99 4.72 8.53 -11.64
C ARG A 99 4.45 7.58 -12.81
N LEU A 100 3.41 6.77 -12.73
CA LEU A 100 3.03 5.84 -13.81
C LEU A 100 2.66 6.58 -15.09
N ALA A 101 1.85 7.65 -15.00
CA ALA A 101 1.48 8.46 -16.16
C ALA A 101 2.71 9.07 -16.86
N ARG A 102 3.71 9.52 -16.09
CA ARG A 102 5.00 9.98 -16.66
C ARG A 102 5.73 8.87 -17.41
N TYR A 103 5.75 7.66 -16.87
CA TYR A 103 6.42 6.51 -17.50
C TYR A 103 5.71 6.06 -18.78
N ILE A 104 4.37 6.04 -18.78
CA ILE A 104 3.56 5.81 -20.00
C ILE A 104 3.90 6.84 -21.08
N THR A 105 3.98 8.12 -20.70
CA THR A 105 4.31 9.21 -21.64
C THR A 105 5.74 9.09 -22.20
N ARG A 106 6.72 8.63 -21.40
CA ARG A 106 8.10 8.40 -21.87
C ARG A 106 8.18 7.33 -22.97
N LEU A 107 7.26 6.37 -22.96
CA LEU A 107 7.13 5.36 -24.01
C LEU A 107 6.31 5.86 -25.21
N ALA A 108 6.01 7.16 -25.30
CA ALA A 108 5.10 7.75 -26.27
C ALA A 108 3.67 7.19 -26.22
N GLY A 109 3.29 6.58 -25.09
CA GLY A 109 1.91 6.23 -24.79
C GLY A 109 1.08 7.44 -24.37
N ILE A 110 -0.23 7.29 -24.44
CA ILE A 110 -1.20 8.27 -23.93
C ILE A 110 -1.86 7.72 -22.67
N ASP A 111 -2.15 8.62 -21.73
CA ASP A 111 -2.98 8.34 -20.57
C ASP A 111 -4.46 8.47 -20.95
N ASP A 112 -5.07 7.32 -21.26
CA ASP A 112 -6.47 7.16 -21.66
C ASP A 112 -7.26 6.30 -20.65
N VAL A 113 -6.67 6.05 -19.48
CA VAL A 113 -7.21 5.14 -18.45
C VAL A 113 -8.45 5.73 -17.74
N GLY A 114 -8.68 7.05 -17.86
CA GLY A 114 -9.77 7.76 -17.18
C GLY A 114 -9.52 7.90 -15.68
N GLU A 115 -10.50 8.44 -14.94
CA GLU A 115 -10.36 8.82 -13.52
C GLU A 115 -10.43 7.67 -12.50
N GLY A 116 -10.64 6.43 -12.97
CA GLY A 116 -10.91 5.27 -12.11
C GLY A 116 -12.30 5.30 -11.45
N ALA A 117 -12.58 4.27 -10.66
CA ALA A 117 -13.82 4.11 -9.90
C ALA A 117 -13.55 3.44 -8.54
N ALA A 118 -14.33 3.84 -7.54
CA ALA A 118 -14.23 3.25 -6.20
C ALA A 118 -14.58 1.76 -6.24
N GLN A 119 -13.75 0.92 -5.64
CA GLN A 119 -13.93 -0.52 -5.59
C GLN A 119 -14.56 -0.92 -4.25
N VAL A 120 -15.85 -0.60 -4.09
CA VAL A 120 -16.62 -0.90 -2.87
C VAL A 120 -17.55 -2.08 -3.14
N PRO A 121 -17.50 -3.16 -2.33
CA PRO A 121 -18.43 -4.27 -2.44
C PRO A 121 -19.90 -3.83 -2.32
N ALA A 122 -20.80 -4.47 -3.07
CA ALA A 122 -22.22 -4.09 -3.10
C ALA A 122 -22.93 -4.26 -1.73
N ASP A 123 -22.45 -5.19 -0.92
CA ASP A 123 -22.92 -5.50 0.42
C ASP A 123 -22.13 -4.78 1.53
N PHE A 124 -21.32 -3.78 1.17
CA PHE A 124 -20.54 -3.01 2.13
C PHE A 124 -21.44 -2.29 3.14
N VAL A 125 -21.23 -2.58 4.42
CA VAL A 125 -21.90 -1.90 5.53
C VAL A 125 -20.99 -0.77 6.04
N PRO A 126 -21.44 0.50 6.05
CA PRO A 126 -20.64 1.61 6.56
C PRO A 126 -20.24 1.42 8.03
N GLY A 127 -18.97 1.64 8.33
CA GLY A 127 -18.40 1.56 9.67
C GLY A 127 -16.87 1.60 9.63
N ILE A 128 -16.24 2.07 10.70
CA ILE A 128 -14.79 2.30 10.74
C ILE A 128 -14.02 1.00 10.54
N LYS A 129 -14.46 -0.10 11.17
CA LYS A 129 -13.84 -1.42 10.98
C LYS A 129 -13.93 -1.91 9.54
N ASN A 130 -15.09 -1.75 8.91
CA ASN A 130 -15.30 -2.18 7.53
C ASN A 130 -14.50 -1.31 6.55
N VAL A 131 -14.29 -0.02 6.83
CA VAL A 131 -13.35 0.83 6.08
C VAL A 131 -11.92 0.29 6.16
N ILE A 132 -11.46 -0.09 7.35
CA ILE A 132 -10.11 -0.67 7.52
C ILE A 132 -10.01 -1.98 6.72
N ASP A 133 -11.02 -2.84 6.77
CA ASP A 133 -11.04 -4.11 6.02
C ASP A 133 -11.08 -3.89 4.49
N LEU A 134 -11.87 -2.91 4.04
CA LEU A 134 -11.93 -2.50 2.63
C LEU A 134 -10.57 -2.03 2.13
N ALA A 135 -9.94 -1.09 2.86
CA ALA A 135 -8.62 -0.58 2.52
C ALA A 135 -7.58 -1.71 2.54
N THR A 136 -7.59 -2.57 3.56
CA THR A 136 -6.69 -3.74 3.65
C THR A 136 -6.78 -4.62 2.39
N ASN A 137 -7.99 -4.91 1.91
CA ASN A 137 -8.19 -5.72 0.72
C ASN A 137 -7.74 -5.01 -0.55
N ALA A 138 -7.97 -3.69 -0.64
CA ALA A 138 -7.50 -2.87 -1.75
C ALA A 138 -5.96 -2.91 -1.84
N GLU A 139 -5.26 -2.70 -0.73
CA GLU A 139 -3.78 -2.73 -0.71
C GLU A 139 -3.20 -4.09 -1.02
N LYS A 140 -3.84 -5.16 -0.53
CA LYS A 140 -3.45 -6.52 -0.89
C LYS A 140 -3.56 -6.74 -2.41
N ALA A 141 -4.65 -6.29 -3.02
CA ALA A 141 -4.86 -6.42 -4.45
C ALA A 141 -3.86 -5.58 -5.25
N ALA A 142 -3.55 -4.36 -4.79
CA ALA A 142 -2.54 -3.50 -5.39
C ALA A 142 -1.15 -4.16 -5.33
N ALA A 143 -0.72 -4.62 -4.15
CA ALA A 143 0.56 -5.30 -3.97
C ALA A 143 0.72 -6.54 -4.87
N ILE A 144 -0.34 -7.36 -5.02
CA ILE A 144 -0.35 -8.49 -5.96
C ILE A 144 -0.23 -8.00 -7.40
N SER A 145 -0.99 -6.97 -7.79
CA SER A 145 -0.98 -6.43 -9.16
C SER A 145 0.40 -5.91 -9.56
N TYR A 146 1.10 -5.20 -8.66
CA TYR A 146 2.48 -4.76 -8.88
C TYR A 146 3.47 -5.92 -8.98
N THR A 147 3.31 -6.93 -8.13
CA THR A 147 4.15 -8.15 -8.17
C THR A 147 3.95 -8.91 -9.48
N ASP A 148 2.72 -8.97 -9.99
CA ASP A 148 2.40 -9.63 -11.26
C ASP A 148 2.89 -8.81 -12.46
N ALA A 149 2.75 -7.49 -12.43
CA ALA A 149 3.25 -6.61 -13.49
C ALA A 149 4.78 -6.70 -13.65
N GLN A 150 5.54 -6.83 -12.55
CA GLN A 150 6.99 -7.05 -12.63
C GLN A 150 7.40 -8.29 -13.45
N LYS A 151 6.51 -9.29 -13.57
CA LYS A 151 6.79 -10.50 -14.36
C LYS A 151 6.63 -10.29 -15.87
N SER A 152 5.94 -9.24 -16.29
CA SER A 152 5.65 -8.94 -17.70
C SER A 152 6.35 -7.70 -18.24
N LEU A 153 6.83 -6.82 -17.36
CA LEU A 153 7.60 -5.63 -17.76
C LEU A 153 8.96 -6.02 -18.34
N VAL A 154 9.27 -5.45 -19.50
CA VAL A 154 10.46 -5.68 -20.32
C VAL A 154 11.56 -4.68 -19.95
N LEU A 155 11.22 -3.42 -19.70
CA LEU A 155 12.21 -2.40 -19.34
C LEU A 155 12.51 -2.44 -17.85
N ALA A 156 13.81 -2.45 -17.52
CA ALA A 156 14.30 -2.46 -16.16
C ALA A 156 13.75 -1.30 -15.33
N ASP A 157 13.79 -0.07 -15.85
CA ASP A 157 13.28 1.12 -15.16
C ASP A 157 11.79 1.02 -14.82
N ASN A 158 11.00 0.38 -15.70
CA ASN A 158 9.57 0.18 -15.47
C ASN A 158 9.34 -0.89 -14.41
N ALA A 159 10.10 -1.99 -14.47
CA ALA A 159 10.07 -3.04 -13.46
C ALA A 159 10.50 -2.52 -12.08
N GLU A 160 11.51 -1.65 -12.03
CA GLU A 160 11.97 -0.98 -10.81
C GLU A 160 10.92 -0.01 -10.26
N LEU A 161 10.24 0.76 -11.12
CA LEU A 161 9.10 1.57 -10.71
C LEU A 161 8.01 0.71 -10.07
N ALA A 162 7.63 -0.39 -10.74
CA ALA A 162 6.61 -1.32 -10.23
C ALA A 162 7.04 -2.00 -8.93
N ALA A 163 8.33 -2.30 -8.75
CA ALA A 163 8.87 -2.83 -7.50
C ALA A 163 8.84 -1.81 -6.36
N THR A 164 9.26 -0.57 -6.65
CA THR A 164 9.29 0.51 -5.66
C THR A 164 7.88 0.82 -5.14
N ILE A 165 6.91 0.95 -6.05
CA ILE A 165 5.52 1.21 -5.68
C ILE A 165 4.89 -0.04 -5.02
N GLY A 166 5.04 -1.22 -5.60
CA GLY A 166 4.51 -2.46 -5.03
C GLY A 166 4.98 -2.75 -3.61
N ALA A 167 6.20 -2.32 -3.26
CA ALA A 167 6.69 -2.37 -1.88
C ALA A 167 5.98 -1.37 -0.95
N VAL A 168 5.60 -0.17 -1.42
CA VAL A 168 4.75 0.76 -0.65
C VAL A 168 3.37 0.14 -0.42
N GLU A 169 2.72 -0.41 -1.45
CA GLU A 169 1.41 -1.05 -1.31
C GLU A 169 1.45 -2.24 -0.33
N SER A 170 2.55 -2.99 -0.36
CA SER A 170 2.80 -4.08 0.61
C SER A 170 2.92 -3.56 2.05
N GLN A 171 3.55 -2.40 2.26
CA GLN A 171 3.61 -1.77 3.58
C GLN A 171 2.24 -1.28 4.03
N HIS A 172 1.47 -0.64 3.16
CA HIS A 172 0.10 -0.22 3.45
C HIS A 172 -0.75 -1.42 3.88
N PHE A 173 -0.69 -2.51 3.12
CA PHE A 173 -1.35 -3.77 3.47
C PHE A 173 -0.94 -4.26 4.85
N VAL A 174 0.35 -4.28 5.19
CA VAL A 174 0.82 -4.73 6.50
C VAL A 174 0.27 -3.86 7.63
N VAL A 175 0.36 -2.53 7.51
CA VAL A 175 -0.16 -1.59 8.51
C VAL A 175 -1.65 -1.82 8.73
N LEU A 176 -2.43 -1.89 7.66
CA LEU A 176 -3.88 -2.05 7.72
C LEU A 176 -4.29 -3.44 8.21
N ASN A 177 -3.60 -4.51 7.78
CA ASN A 177 -3.88 -5.88 8.21
C ASN A 177 -3.60 -6.07 9.73
N LEU A 178 -2.55 -5.43 10.25
CA LEU A 178 -2.27 -5.43 11.69
C LEU A 178 -3.35 -4.69 12.48
N ALA A 179 -3.84 -3.55 11.96
CA ALA A 179 -4.96 -2.82 12.54
C ALA A 179 -6.29 -3.62 12.48
N ALA A 180 -6.62 -4.18 11.31
CA ALA A 180 -7.80 -5.01 11.06
C ALA A 180 -7.85 -6.25 11.97
N SER A 181 -6.69 -6.84 12.24
CA SER A 181 -6.55 -8.01 13.12
C SER A 181 -6.59 -7.66 14.61
N GLY A 182 -6.67 -6.38 14.97
CA GLY A 182 -6.64 -5.91 16.35
C GLY A 182 -5.27 -6.10 17.04
N PHE A 183 -4.20 -6.31 16.27
CA PHE A 183 -2.85 -6.53 16.81
C PHE A 183 -2.19 -5.21 17.21
N VAL A 184 -2.52 -4.13 16.52
CA VAL A 184 -2.06 -2.78 16.83
C VAL A 184 -3.25 -1.94 17.24
N THR A 185 -3.19 -1.38 18.45
CA THR A 185 -4.13 -0.36 18.92
C THR A 185 -3.46 1.00 18.72
N PRO A 186 -4.16 2.01 18.18
CA PRO A 186 -3.60 3.34 18.10
C PRO A 186 -3.19 3.85 19.51
N PRO A 187 -2.11 4.64 19.62
CA PRO A 187 -1.67 5.18 20.90
C PRO A 187 -2.80 5.94 21.60
N ALA A 188 -2.86 5.89 22.93
CA ALA A 188 -3.89 6.60 23.70
C ALA A 188 -3.91 8.13 23.41
N SER A 189 -2.79 8.69 22.98
CA SER A 189 -2.67 10.10 22.56
C SER A 189 -3.45 10.45 21.29
N THR A 190 -3.90 9.46 20.50
CA THR A 190 -4.68 9.71 19.28
C THR A 190 -6.19 9.65 19.51
N VAL A 191 -6.62 9.23 20.71
CA VAL A 191 -8.04 9.10 21.07
C VAL A 191 -8.74 10.45 21.01
N ASN A 192 -9.87 10.50 20.31
CA ASN A 192 -10.72 11.67 20.07
C ASN A 192 -9.99 12.87 19.43
N GLN A 193 -8.78 12.67 18.88
CA GLN A 193 -8.09 13.72 18.14
C GLN A 193 -8.62 13.80 16.72
N PRO A 194 -8.78 15.00 16.15
CA PRO A 194 -9.17 15.16 14.75
C PRO A 194 -8.03 14.75 13.81
N ALA A 195 -8.36 14.44 12.56
CA ALA A 195 -7.40 13.87 11.60
C ALA A 195 -6.26 14.83 11.23
N ASP A 196 -6.53 16.13 11.15
CA ASP A 196 -5.56 17.19 10.86
C ASP A 196 -4.49 17.34 11.95
N ALA A 197 -4.87 17.20 13.22
CA ALA A 197 -3.93 17.17 14.35
C ALA A 197 -3.02 15.93 14.31
N LEU A 198 -3.39 14.90 13.56
CA LEU A 198 -2.70 13.61 13.48
C LEU A 198 -1.93 13.40 12.18
N THR A 199 -1.87 14.38 11.27
CA THR A 199 -1.15 14.26 10.00
C THR A 199 0.32 13.86 10.19
N ALA A 200 1.02 14.47 11.15
CA ALA A 200 2.42 14.13 11.45
C ALA A 200 2.59 12.72 12.05
N VAL A 201 1.55 12.18 12.69
CA VAL A 201 1.53 10.80 13.18
C VAL A 201 1.28 9.83 12.02
N ALA A 202 0.31 10.15 11.16
CA ALA A 202 -0.02 9.38 9.96
C ALA A 202 1.18 9.25 9.01
N ALA A 203 1.96 10.33 8.82
CA ALA A 203 3.15 10.35 7.98
C ALA A 203 4.29 9.41 8.46
N ARG A 204 4.21 8.88 9.68
CA ARG A 204 5.16 7.87 10.19
C ARG A 204 4.80 6.47 9.73
N PHE A 205 3.58 6.25 9.26
CA PHE A 205 3.17 4.98 8.68
C PHE A 205 3.55 4.99 7.20
N VAL A 206 4.48 4.10 6.82
CA VAL A 206 4.94 3.96 5.42
C VAL A 206 5.53 5.28 4.88
N PRO A 207 6.57 5.84 5.53
CA PRO A 207 7.15 7.12 5.10
C PRO A 207 7.82 7.03 3.72
N ARG A 208 8.27 5.84 3.32
CA ARG A 208 8.94 5.57 2.03
C ARG A 208 8.96 4.08 1.71
N SER A 209 9.28 3.74 0.46
CA SER A 209 9.51 2.36 0.06
C SER A 209 10.75 1.77 0.74
N PHE A 210 10.68 0.52 1.22
CA PHE A 210 11.86 -0.24 1.65
C PHE A 210 12.55 -0.95 0.47
N ALA A 211 11.90 -1.03 -0.69
CA ALA A 211 12.55 -1.44 -1.93
C ALA A 211 13.40 -0.25 -2.38
N VAL A 212 14.70 -0.35 -2.12
CA VAL A 212 15.70 0.65 -2.52
C VAL A 212 15.66 0.77 -4.04
N ALA A 213 15.32 1.95 -4.55
CA ALA A 213 15.69 2.30 -5.91
C ALA A 213 17.23 2.36 -5.94
N VAL A 214 17.86 1.73 -6.93
CA VAL A 214 19.33 1.71 -7.06
C VAL A 214 19.90 3.15 -7.25
N ASP A 215 19.01 4.11 -7.47
CA ASP A 215 19.26 5.55 -7.69
C ASP A 215 19.63 6.37 -6.44
N GLY A 216 19.99 5.75 -5.32
CA GLY A 216 20.68 6.44 -4.22
C GLY A 216 19.81 7.33 -3.32
N ALA A 217 18.49 7.16 -3.31
CA ALA A 217 17.68 7.64 -2.20
C ALA A 217 18.06 6.85 -0.93
N PRO A 218 18.14 7.48 0.27
CA PRO A 218 18.38 6.73 1.50
C PRO A 218 17.34 5.61 1.61
N GLY A 219 17.83 4.36 1.63
CA GLY A 219 17.03 3.17 1.88
C GLY A 219 16.87 2.98 3.38
N LEU A 220 17.00 1.77 3.92
CA LEU A 220 17.00 1.47 5.37
C LEU A 220 17.97 2.33 6.23
N ASP A 221 18.80 3.14 5.60
CA ASP A 221 19.74 4.09 6.18
C ASP A 221 19.12 5.45 6.59
N ASP A 222 17.78 5.67 6.56
CA ASP A 222 17.25 6.78 7.40
C ASP A 222 17.46 6.33 8.82
N GLU A 223 18.03 7.23 9.62
CA GLU A 223 17.79 7.25 11.05
C GLU A 223 16.30 7.53 11.29
N THR A 224 15.46 6.53 11.07
CA THR A 224 14.14 6.54 11.67
C THR A 224 14.42 6.49 13.17
N ASP A 225 14.02 7.51 13.93
CA ASP A 225 14.05 7.58 15.41
C ASP A 225 13.23 6.47 16.10
N LEU A 226 12.97 5.36 15.40
CA LEU A 226 12.34 4.17 15.90
C LEU A 226 13.38 3.37 16.69
N PRO A 227 13.02 2.88 17.90
CA PRO A 227 13.92 2.06 18.71
C PRO A 227 14.05 0.68 18.07
N PHE A 228 14.87 0.55 17.03
CA PHE A 228 15.29 -0.75 16.55
C PHE A 228 16.32 -1.34 17.50
N TYR A 229 16.18 -2.63 17.80
CA TYR A 229 17.26 -3.38 18.40
C TYR A 229 18.38 -3.50 17.37
N ASP A 230 19.55 -2.95 17.69
CA ASP A 230 20.78 -3.22 16.94
C ASP A 230 21.14 -4.70 17.14
N VAL A 231 20.79 -5.53 16.15
CA VAL A 231 21.11 -6.97 16.14
C VAL A 231 22.53 -7.25 15.65
N THR A 232 23.34 -6.21 15.43
CA THR A 232 24.74 -6.32 15.01
C THR A 232 25.74 -6.08 16.15
N ARG A 233 25.26 -5.82 17.37
CA ARG A 233 26.06 -5.73 18.60
C ARG A 233 25.78 -6.85 19.59
#